data_AF-A0A1Y1QEA9-F1
#
_entry.id   AF-A0A1Y1QEA9-F1
#
_cell.length_a   1.000
_cell.length_b   1.000
_cell.length_c   1.000
_cell.angle_alpha   90.00
_cell.angle_beta   90.00
_cell.angle_gamma   90.00
#
_symmetry.space_group_name_H-M   'P 1'
#
loop_
_entity.id
_entity.type
_entity.pdbx_description
1 polymer ?
#
loop_
_entity_poly.entity_id
_entity_poly.type
_entity_poly.pdbx_seq_one_letter_code
_entity_poly.pdbx_strand_id
1 'polypeptide(L)'
;MKKLGLAMLFMLAGCSADYSVDLGNGYSYEHWGNNFIARTVAGEQRQIITGQVDSYLKKDAFVLAVQTAPAPPGKRYYVLDTGTDNLQQFTAKTDFLQSAKQFGFTDVELQKLEK
;
A
#
# COMPACT_ATOMS: atom_id res chain seq x y z
N MET A 1 -23.34 3.04 -33.70
CA MET A 1 -23.03 1.74 -33.08
C MET A 1 -22.27 2.00 -31.78
N LYS A 2 -22.96 2.01 -30.64
CA LYS A 2 -22.35 2.19 -29.32
C LYS A 2 -22.05 0.79 -28.76
N LYS A 3 -20.77 0.46 -28.58
CA LYS A 3 -20.36 -0.80 -27.91
C LYS A 3 -20.64 -0.62 -26.41
N LEU A 4 -21.71 -1.26 -25.93
CA LEU A 4 -21.95 -1.46 -24.51
C LEU A 4 -20.91 -2.48 -24.01
N GLY A 5 -19.92 -2.00 -23.26
CA GLY A 5 -18.97 -2.85 -22.55
C GLY A 5 -19.71 -3.56 -21.42
N LEU A 6 -19.82 -4.89 -21.53
CA LEU A 6 -20.46 -5.77 -20.58
C LEU A 6 -19.68 -5.75 -19.26
N ALA A 7 -20.19 -5.05 -18.24
CA ALA A 7 -19.73 -5.21 -16.87
C ALA A 7 -20.27 -6.55 -16.35
N MET A 8 -19.44 -7.59 -16.37
CA MET A 8 -19.76 -8.86 -15.71
C MET A 8 -19.65 -8.68 -14.20
N LEU A 9 -20.79 -8.45 -13.57
CA LEU A 9 -20.96 -8.48 -12.13
C LEU A 9 -21.25 -9.94 -11.71
N PHE A 10 -20.22 -10.68 -11.32
CA PHE A 10 -20.43 -11.98 -10.66
C PHE A 10 -20.61 -11.77 -9.16
N MET A 11 -21.87 -11.74 -8.71
CA MET A 11 -22.22 -11.94 -7.31
C MET A 11 -22.53 -13.44 -7.10
N LEU A 12 -21.68 -14.13 -6.35
CA LEU A 12 -22.00 -15.43 -5.76
C LEU A 12 -21.63 -15.40 -4.27
N ALA A 13 -22.50 -16.02 -3.48
CA ALA A 13 -22.69 -15.86 -2.04
C ALA A 13 -21.49 -16.22 -1.13
N GLY A 14 -21.33 -15.47 -0.04
CA GLY A 14 -21.10 -16.07 1.28
C GLY A 14 -19.67 -16.25 1.82
N CYS A 15 -18.67 -15.54 1.30
CA CYS A 15 -17.39 -15.31 1.99
C CYS A 15 -17.10 -13.81 1.91
N SER A 16 -16.60 -13.18 2.97
CA SER A 16 -16.09 -11.80 2.88
C SER A 16 -15.09 -11.76 1.73
N ALA A 17 -15.43 -11.07 0.65
CA ALA A 17 -14.54 -10.95 -0.48
C ALA A 17 -13.29 -10.22 0.00
N ASP A 18 -12.18 -10.94 0.15
CA ASP A 18 -10.86 -10.36 0.40
C ASP A 18 -10.56 -9.38 -0.73
N TYR A 19 -10.82 -8.11 -0.49
CA TYR A 19 -10.55 -7.06 -1.46
C TYR A 19 -9.08 -6.71 -1.33
N SER A 20 -8.26 -7.35 -2.16
CA SER A 20 -6.87 -6.93 -2.36
C SER A 20 -6.84 -5.85 -3.44
N VAL A 21 -6.11 -4.77 -3.17
CA VAL A 21 -5.85 -3.70 -4.14
C VAL A 21 -4.51 -3.98 -4.81
N ASP A 22 -4.50 -4.10 -6.13
CA ASP A 22 -3.26 -4.24 -6.91
C ASP A 22 -2.44 -2.94 -6.86
N LEU A 23 -1.22 -3.05 -6.36
CA LEU A 23 -0.25 -1.96 -6.25
C LEU A 23 0.78 -2.00 -7.39
N GLY A 24 0.71 -2.99 -8.27
CA GLY A 24 1.63 -3.20 -9.38
C GLY A 24 2.85 -4.04 -8.99
N ASN A 25 3.54 -4.59 -10.00
CA ASN A 25 4.78 -5.36 -9.84
C ASN A 25 4.68 -6.53 -8.85
N GLY A 26 3.50 -7.15 -8.75
CA GLY A 26 3.26 -8.28 -7.84
C GLY A 26 2.95 -7.86 -6.40
N TYR A 27 2.78 -6.57 -6.12
CA TYR A 27 2.39 -6.05 -4.81
C TYR A 27 0.89 -5.84 -4.71
N SER A 28 0.32 -6.15 -3.54
CA SER A 28 -1.08 -5.88 -3.24
C SER A 28 -1.30 -5.45 -1.79
N TYR A 29 -2.35 -4.68 -1.54
CA TYR A 29 -2.78 -4.32 -0.20
C TYR A 29 -4.07 -5.08 0.17
N GLU A 30 -4.05 -5.82 1.28
CA GLU A 30 -5.21 -6.56 1.79
C GLU A 30 -5.91 -5.80 2.92
N HIS A 31 -7.16 -5.43 2.71
CA HIS A 31 -7.94 -4.65 3.69
C HIS A 31 -8.35 -5.43 4.94
N TRP A 32 -8.55 -6.75 4.86
CA TRP A 32 -9.01 -7.56 6.00
C TRP A 32 -7.94 -7.70 7.10
N GLY A 33 -6.65 -7.63 6.71
CA GLY A 33 -5.52 -7.65 7.65
C GLY A 33 -4.73 -6.34 7.71
N ASN A 34 -5.08 -5.35 6.88
CA ASN A 34 -4.34 -4.11 6.67
C ASN A 34 -2.85 -4.35 6.36
N ASN A 35 -2.55 -5.37 5.55
CA ASN A 35 -1.19 -5.84 5.28
C ASN A 35 -0.77 -5.52 3.83
N PHE A 36 0.50 -5.17 3.65
CA PHE A 36 1.16 -5.14 2.33
C PHE A 36 1.74 -6.51 2.02
N ILE A 37 1.30 -7.09 0.90
CA ILE A 37 1.71 -8.40 0.41
C ILE A 37 2.51 -8.21 -0.88
N ALA A 38 3.66 -8.89 -1.00
CA ALA A 38 4.28 -9.17 -2.29
C ALA A 38 4.02 -10.62 -2.65
N ARG A 39 3.68 -10.86 -3.92
CA ARG A 39 3.74 -12.16 -4.54
C ARG A 39 5.09 -12.31 -5.23
N THR A 40 5.89 -13.25 -4.76
CA THR A 40 7.18 -13.59 -5.37
C THR A 40 6.97 -14.37 -6.68
N VAL A 41 8.03 -14.45 -7.49
CA VAL A 41 8.04 -15.21 -8.76
C VAL A 41 7.73 -16.70 -8.61
N ALA A 42 7.90 -17.27 -7.41
CA ALA A 42 7.55 -18.66 -7.09
C ALA A 42 6.09 -18.86 -6.64
N GLY A 43 5.27 -17.79 -6.67
CA GLY A 43 3.90 -17.80 -6.19
C GLY A 43 3.78 -17.67 -4.67
N GLU A 44 4.89 -17.58 -3.93
CA GLU A 44 4.85 -17.37 -2.49
C GLU A 44 4.39 -15.94 -2.17
N GLN A 45 3.48 -15.81 -1.20
CA GLN A 45 3.06 -14.54 -0.65
C GLN A 45 3.92 -14.20 0.58
N ARG A 46 4.43 -12.97 0.62
CA ARG A 46 5.20 -12.45 1.76
C ARG A 46 4.62 -11.13 2.22
N GLN A 47 4.37 -11.01 3.53
CA GLN A 47 4.11 -9.72 4.16
C GLN A 47 5.41 -8.90 4.19
N ILE A 48 5.31 -7.65 3.73
CA ILE A 48 6.47 -6.76 3.58
C ILE A 48 6.44 -5.68 4.63
N ILE A 49 5.25 -5.16 4.93
CA ILE A 49 4.99 -4.34 6.11
C ILE A 49 4.17 -5.23 7.04
N THR A 50 4.77 -5.61 8.17
CA THR A 50 4.15 -6.52 9.13
C THR A 50 3.26 -5.75 10.10
N GLY A 51 2.00 -6.18 10.24
CA GLY A 51 1.02 -5.57 11.13
C GLY A 51 0.17 -4.50 10.45
N GLN A 52 -0.75 -3.92 11.23
CA GLN A 52 -1.80 -3.04 10.74
C GLN A 52 -1.28 -1.71 10.20
N VAL A 53 -1.39 -1.51 8.89
CA VAL A 53 -1.20 -0.20 8.25
C VAL A 53 -2.44 0.66 8.44
N ASP A 54 -2.25 1.89 8.91
CA ASP A 54 -3.32 2.85 9.14
C ASP A 54 -3.78 3.50 7.83
N SER A 55 -2.82 3.90 6.99
CA SER A 55 -3.09 4.60 5.73
C SER A 55 -1.96 4.37 4.72
N TYR A 56 -2.27 4.51 3.43
CA TYR A 56 -1.26 4.49 2.37
C TYR A 56 -1.64 5.39 1.20
N LEU A 57 -0.62 5.74 0.41
CA LEU A 57 -0.77 6.41 -0.89
C LEU A 57 0.08 5.68 -1.92
N LYS A 58 -0.43 5.62 -3.15
CA LYS A 58 0.32 5.12 -4.29
C LYS A 58 0.49 6.22 -5.33
N LYS A 59 1.69 6.33 -5.89
CA LYS A 59 2.00 7.15 -7.07
C LYS A 59 3.04 6.42 -7.91
N ASP A 60 2.68 6.11 -9.15
CA ASP A 60 3.53 5.31 -10.04
C ASP A 60 3.97 4.00 -9.36
N ALA A 61 5.28 3.75 -9.26
CA ALA A 61 5.86 2.60 -8.57
C ALA A 61 6.02 2.81 -7.05
N PHE A 62 5.79 4.01 -6.54
CA PHE A 62 6.00 4.32 -5.13
C PHE A 62 4.72 4.17 -4.31
N VAL A 63 4.86 3.53 -3.16
CA VAL A 63 3.85 3.42 -2.12
C VAL A 63 4.39 4.04 -0.85
N LEU A 64 3.63 4.97 -0.29
CA LEU A 64 3.84 5.50 1.05
C LEU A 64 2.88 4.82 2.01
N ALA A 65 3.34 4.37 3.18
CA ALA A 65 2.46 3.75 4.18
C ALA A 65 2.78 4.23 5.60
N VAL A 66 1.75 4.36 6.42
CA VAL A 66 1.83 4.72 7.84
C VAL A 66 1.29 3.59 8.68
N GLN A 67 2.03 3.19 9.71
CA GLN A 67 1.67 2.09 10.57
C GLN A 67 1.73 2.51 12.04
N THR A 68 0.70 2.15 12.81
CA THR A 68 0.77 2.18 14.27
C THR A 68 1.45 0.90 14.75
N ALA A 69 2.62 1.04 15.38
CA ALA A 69 3.29 -0.06 16.05
C ALA A 69 2.74 -0.22 17.48
N PRO A 70 2.59 -1.45 17.99
CA PRO A 70 2.07 -1.71 19.34
C PRO A 70 3.04 -1.26 20.47
N ALA A 71 4.26 -0.81 20.13
CA ALA A 71 5.27 -0.37 21.07
C ALA A 71 5.91 0.96 20.63
N PRO A 72 6.40 1.79 21.58
CA PRO A 72 7.10 3.04 21.29
C PRO A 72 8.24 2.88 20.27
N PRO A 73 8.44 3.85 19.34
CA PRO A 73 7.81 5.17 19.26
C PRO A 73 6.39 5.18 18.68
N GLY A 74 5.74 4.03 18.51
CA GLY A 74 4.30 3.92 18.24
C GLY A 74 3.89 4.18 16.80
N LYS A 75 4.68 4.91 16.01
CA LYS A 75 4.47 5.08 14.56
C LYS A 75 5.69 4.66 13.76
N ARG A 76 5.44 4.02 12.62
CA ARG A 76 6.42 3.70 11.57
C ARG A 76 5.89 4.21 10.25
N TYR A 77 6.79 4.71 9.42
CA TYR A 77 6.48 5.22 8.09
C TYR A 77 7.31 4.45 7.07
N TYR A 78 6.75 4.17 5.90
CA TYR A 78 7.40 3.36 4.88
C TYR A 78 7.32 4.04 3.53
N VAL A 79 8.41 3.94 2.77
CA VAL A 79 8.44 4.18 1.33
C VAL A 79 8.81 2.85 0.68
N LEU A 80 7.93 2.35 -0.17
CA LEU A 80 8.15 1.16 -0.97
C LEU A 80 8.22 1.55 -2.44
N ASP A 81 9.34 1.26 -3.09
CA ASP A 81 9.46 1.25 -4.54
C ASP A 81 9.16 -0.16 -5.06
N THR A 82 8.00 -0.35 -5.66
CA THR A 82 7.58 -1.64 -6.21
C THR A 82 8.31 -2.00 -7.51
N GLY A 83 9.01 -1.05 -8.15
CA GLY A 83 9.78 -1.31 -9.36
C GLY A 83 11.18 -1.88 -9.07
N THR A 84 11.71 -1.63 -7.88
CA THR A 84 13.05 -2.09 -7.45
C THR A 84 13.04 -2.94 -6.19
N ASP A 85 11.86 -3.30 -5.69
CA ASP A 85 11.64 -4.00 -4.42
C ASP A 85 12.29 -3.33 -3.20
N ASN A 86 12.49 -2.00 -3.23
CA ASN A 86 13.18 -1.28 -2.17
C ASN A 86 12.17 -0.79 -1.12
N LEU A 87 12.32 -1.27 0.12
CA LEU A 87 11.56 -0.81 1.27
C LEU A 87 12.43 0.00 2.22
N GLN A 88 12.07 1.27 2.41
CA GLN A 88 12.65 2.14 3.42
C GLN A 88 11.69 2.30 4.60
N GLN A 89 12.20 2.20 5.82
CA GLN A 89 11.44 2.42 7.05
C GLN A 89 11.98 3.65 7.79
N PHE A 90 11.07 4.48 8.30
CA PHE A 90 11.35 5.67 9.08
C PHE A 90 10.60 5.63 10.42
N THR A 91 11.22 6.19 11.46
CA THR A 91 10.59 6.43 12.76
C THR A 91 10.23 7.90 12.97
N ALA A 92 10.95 8.81 12.32
CA ALA A 92 10.66 10.24 12.30
C ALA A 92 9.80 10.59 11.07
N LYS A 93 8.67 11.26 11.32
CA LYS A 93 7.76 11.72 10.26
C LYS A 93 8.43 12.71 9.31
N THR A 94 9.28 13.59 9.83
CA THR A 94 9.97 14.62 9.03
C THR A 94 10.83 14.00 7.94
N ASP A 95 11.60 12.97 8.27
CA ASP A 95 12.53 12.31 7.36
C ASP A 95 11.77 11.54 6.28
N PHE A 96 10.68 10.88 6.69
CA PHE A 96 9.73 10.23 5.77
C PHE A 96 9.14 11.22 4.77
N LEU A 97 8.62 12.37 5.22
CA LEU A 97 8.02 13.37 4.33
C LEU A 97 9.07 13.98 3.40
N GLN A 98 10.30 14.19 3.86
CA GLN A 98 11.39 14.68 3.02
C GLN A 98 11.75 13.67 1.94
N SER A 99 11.83 12.37 2.28
CA SER A 99 12.05 11.29 1.31
C SER A 99 10.92 11.23 0.27
N ALA A 100 9.66 11.27 0.70
CA ALA A 100 8.51 11.26 -0.20
C ALA A 100 8.53 12.42 -1.21
N LYS A 101 8.96 13.62 -0.81
CA LYS A 101 9.10 14.77 -1.71
C LYS A 101 10.17 14.55 -2.79
N GLN A 102 11.25 13.82 -2.49
CA GLN A 102 12.28 13.47 -3.48
C GLN A 102 11.72 12.54 -4.58
N PHE A 103 10.68 11.77 -4.27
CA PHE A 103 9.94 10.94 -5.22
C PHE A 103 8.75 11.65 -5.88
N GLY A 104 8.62 12.97 -5.72
CA GLY A 104 7.63 13.78 -6.41
C GLY A 104 6.24 13.82 -5.76
N PHE A 105 6.10 13.41 -4.51
CA PHE A 105 4.87 13.64 -3.75
C PHE A 105 4.76 15.10 -3.30
N THR A 106 3.59 15.70 -3.55
CA THR A 106 3.25 17.06 -3.15
C THR A 106 2.72 17.11 -1.72
N ASP A 107 2.81 18.28 -1.08
CA ASP A 107 2.24 18.47 0.27
C ASP A 107 0.74 18.15 0.33
N VAL A 108 -0.01 18.46 -0.73
CA VAL A 108 -1.45 18.17 -0.83
C VAL A 108 -1.73 16.66 -0.88
N GLU A 109 -0.89 15.89 -1.57
CA GLU A 109 -0.98 14.43 -1.56
C GLU A 109 -0.66 13.90 -0.16
N LEU A 110 0.43 14.35 0.45
CA LEU A 110 0.92 13.85 1.74
C LEU A 110 -0.05 14.11 2.90
N GLN A 111 -0.83 15.19 2.86
CA GLN A 111 -1.91 15.44 3.84
C GLN A 111 -2.97 14.32 3.88
N LYS A 112 -3.12 13.53 2.82
CA LYS A 112 -4.08 12.42 2.78
C LYS A 112 -3.63 11.21 3.60
N LEU A 113 -2.33 11.08 3.93
CA LEU A 113 -1.82 10.04 4.84
C LEU A 113 -2.20 10.29 6.30
N GLU A 114 -2.63 11.51 6.62
CA GLU A 114 -2.89 11.96 8.00
C GLU A 114 -4.36 11.77 8.44
N LYS A 115 -5.22 11.29 7.54
CA LYS A 115 -6.65 11.05 7.79
C LYS A 115 -6.90 9.61 8.22
#